data_AF-A0A2E2L0K9-F1
#
_entry.id   AF-A0A2E2L0K9-F1
#
_cell.length_a   1.000
_cell.length_b   1.000
_cell.length_c   1.000
_cell.angle_alpha   90.00
_cell.angle_beta   90.00
_cell.angle_gamma   90.00
#
_symmetry.space_group_name_H-M   'P 1'
#
loop_
_entity.id
_entity.type
_entity.pdbx_description
1 polymer ?
#
loop_
_entity_poly.entity_id
_entity_poly.type
_entity_poly.pdbx_seq_one_letter_code
_entity_poly.pdbx_strand_id
1 'polypeptide(L)'
;MTDTTLDNDKPDNPAKRFARARTAQAAALLEDYVEMISDLIAELGEARVADIAERMGVSQPTATKSIARLKREGLATSRPYRGVFLTEEGAAMATRVRARHRTVVAFLIKMGVPEDVAELDAEGIEHHVSNATLSVFEKVVADCADG
;
A
#
# COMPACT_ATOMS: atom_id res chain seq x y z
N MET A 1 17.74 -49.55 -4.16
CA MET A 1 16.50 -48.94 -3.65
C MET A 1 16.92 -47.79 -2.75
N THR A 2 17.34 -46.69 -3.37
CA THR A 2 17.80 -45.49 -2.67
C THR A 2 16.90 -44.36 -3.11
N ASP A 3 16.38 -43.71 -2.09
CA ASP A 3 15.26 -42.80 -2.04
C ASP A 3 15.58 -41.49 -2.78
N THR A 4 14.79 -41.18 -3.79
CA THR A 4 14.83 -39.93 -4.55
C THR A 4 14.09 -38.87 -3.74
N THR A 5 14.73 -38.33 -2.70
CA THR A 5 14.25 -37.11 -2.04
C THR A 5 14.92 -35.89 -2.66
N LEU A 6 14.16 -35.32 -3.58
CA LEU A 6 14.31 -34.05 -4.28
C LEU A 6 15.05 -32.95 -3.49
N ASP A 7 16.20 -32.54 -4.02
CA ASP A 7 16.90 -31.29 -3.73
C ASP A 7 16.02 -30.06 -4.11
N ASN A 8 15.05 -29.71 -3.26
CA ASN A 8 14.13 -28.58 -3.50
C ASN A 8 14.47 -27.31 -2.71
N ASP A 9 15.68 -27.26 -2.14
CA ASP A 9 16.11 -26.22 -1.19
C ASP A 9 17.07 -25.18 -1.79
N LYS A 10 17.04 -25.00 -3.12
CA LYS A 10 17.81 -23.91 -3.76
C LYS A 10 17.02 -22.58 -3.69
N PRO A 11 17.64 -21.46 -3.29
CA PRO A 11 16.97 -20.16 -3.11
C PRO A 11 16.42 -19.50 -4.40
N ASP A 12 16.59 -20.11 -5.57
CA ASP A 12 16.19 -19.58 -6.87
C ASP A 12 15.21 -20.48 -7.65
N ASN A 13 14.12 -20.91 -7.02
CA ASN A 13 13.01 -21.52 -7.77
C ASN A 13 12.12 -20.41 -8.39
N PRO A 14 11.97 -20.33 -9.73
CA PRO A 14 11.11 -19.35 -10.39
C PRO A 14 9.68 -19.29 -9.82
N ALA A 15 9.10 -20.44 -9.45
CA ALA A 15 7.76 -20.52 -8.87
C ALA A 15 7.66 -19.77 -7.52
N LYS A 16 8.70 -19.84 -6.67
CA LYS A 16 8.77 -19.10 -5.40
C LYS A 16 8.86 -17.58 -5.65
N ARG A 17 9.58 -17.15 -6.69
CA ARG A 17 9.69 -15.72 -7.07
C ARG A 17 8.34 -15.17 -7.57
N PHE A 18 7.66 -15.90 -8.45
CA PHE A 18 6.32 -15.52 -8.90
C PHE A 18 5.29 -15.48 -7.77
N ALA A 19 5.36 -16.42 -6.82
CA ALA A 19 4.49 -16.42 -5.65
C ALA A 19 4.71 -15.16 -4.78
N ARG A 20 5.96 -14.82 -4.48
CA ARG A 20 6.31 -13.62 -3.69
C ARG A 20 5.85 -12.33 -4.37
N ALA A 21 6.10 -12.19 -5.68
CA ALA A 21 5.67 -11.02 -6.44
C ALA A 21 4.15 -10.84 -6.41
N ARG A 22 3.38 -11.92 -6.60
CA ARG A 22 1.92 -11.87 -6.50
C ARG A 22 1.43 -11.49 -5.11
N THR A 23 2.06 -12.01 -4.05
CA THR A 23 1.69 -11.64 -2.68
C THR A 23 1.97 -10.17 -2.41
N ALA A 24 3.13 -9.66 -2.83
CA ALA A 24 3.48 -8.25 -2.68
C ALA A 24 2.51 -7.33 -3.43
N GLN A 25 2.23 -7.64 -4.70
CA GLN A 25 1.25 -6.89 -5.50
C GLN A 25 -0.15 -6.91 -4.88
N ALA A 26 -0.55 -8.06 -4.32
CA ALA A 26 -1.83 -8.18 -3.65
C ALA A 26 -1.86 -7.44 -2.30
N ALA A 27 -0.72 -7.22 -1.65
CA ALA A 27 -0.63 -6.42 -0.42
C ALA A 27 -0.67 -4.93 -0.75
N ALA A 28 0.11 -4.47 -1.73
CA ALA A 28 0.08 -3.10 -2.24
C ALA A 28 -1.35 -2.68 -2.61
N LEU A 29 -2.07 -3.52 -3.35
CA LEU A 29 -3.47 -3.22 -3.68
C LEU A 29 -4.40 -3.07 -2.47
N LEU A 30 -4.13 -3.73 -1.33
CA LEU A 30 -4.91 -3.49 -0.11
C LEU A 30 -4.52 -2.17 0.54
N GLU A 31 -3.22 -1.85 0.53
CA GLU A 31 -2.66 -0.59 1.01
C GLU A 31 -3.25 0.60 0.25
N ASP A 32 -3.28 0.57 -1.09
CA ASP A 32 -3.92 1.59 -1.94
C ASP A 32 -5.38 1.83 -1.55
N TYR A 33 -6.14 0.73 -1.35
CA TYR A 33 -7.56 0.86 -1.02
C TYR A 33 -7.80 1.39 0.39
N VAL A 34 -6.97 1.04 1.39
CA VAL A 34 -7.16 1.59 2.75
C VAL A 34 -6.80 3.07 2.79
N GLU A 35 -5.76 3.49 2.05
CA GLU A 35 -5.41 4.89 1.88
C GLU A 35 -6.55 5.66 1.20
N MET A 36 -7.04 5.16 0.06
CA MET A 36 -8.15 5.78 -0.66
C MET A 36 -9.42 5.92 0.19
N ILE A 37 -9.78 4.87 0.94
CA ILE A 37 -10.94 4.91 1.84
C ILE A 37 -10.70 5.94 2.96
N SER A 38 -9.49 6.00 3.52
CA SER A 38 -9.15 6.99 4.55
C SER A 38 -9.30 8.42 4.02
N ASP A 39 -8.81 8.69 2.82
CA ASP A 39 -8.89 10.02 2.19
C ASP A 39 -10.32 10.44 1.88
N LEU A 40 -11.13 9.53 1.32
CA LEU A 40 -12.55 9.80 1.08
C LEU A 40 -13.32 10.06 2.38
N ILE A 41 -13.01 9.33 3.46
CA ILE A 41 -13.63 9.60 4.78
C ILE A 41 -13.21 10.97 5.31
N ALA A 42 -11.94 11.34 5.16
CA ALA A 42 -11.45 12.64 5.61
C ALA A 42 -12.04 13.81 4.80
N GLU A 43 -12.21 13.64 3.49
CA GLU A 43 -12.70 14.67 2.57
C GLU A 43 -14.24 14.79 2.58
N LEU A 44 -14.95 13.66 2.55
CA LEU A 44 -16.40 13.60 2.31
C LEU A 44 -17.20 13.09 3.52
N GLY A 45 -16.54 12.64 4.57
CA GLY A 45 -17.16 12.04 5.76
C GLY A 45 -17.59 10.58 5.60
N GLU A 46 -17.60 10.04 4.38
CA GLU A 46 -17.85 8.63 4.08
C GLU A 46 -17.20 8.20 2.76
N ALA A 47 -16.84 6.92 2.66
CA ALA A 47 -16.32 6.34 1.41
C ALA A 47 -17.39 5.43 0.76
N ARG A 48 -18.03 5.87 -0.32
CA ARG A 48 -18.99 5.01 -1.05
C ARG A 48 -18.26 4.19 -2.11
N VAL A 49 -18.83 3.03 -2.46
CA VAL A 49 -18.25 2.13 -3.47
C VAL A 49 -18.07 2.83 -4.82
N ALA A 50 -19.00 3.72 -5.19
CA ALA A 50 -18.91 4.50 -6.43
C ALA A 50 -17.70 5.44 -6.40
N ASP A 51 -17.54 6.22 -5.32
CA ASP A 51 -16.44 7.18 -5.16
C ASP A 51 -15.08 6.45 -5.10
N ILE A 52 -15.02 5.31 -4.40
CA ILE A 52 -13.83 4.44 -4.36
C ILE A 52 -13.49 3.94 -5.76
N ALA A 53 -14.48 3.46 -6.51
CA ALA A 53 -14.25 2.94 -7.87
C ALA A 53 -13.75 4.03 -8.82
N GLU A 54 -14.35 5.22 -8.75
CA GLU A 54 -13.95 6.39 -9.53
C GLU A 54 -12.51 6.80 -9.22
N ARG A 55 -12.16 7.01 -7.94
CA ARG A 55 -10.82 7.44 -7.54
C ARG A 55 -9.74 6.39 -7.80
N MET A 56 -10.07 5.10 -7.67
CA MET A 56 -9.17 4.01 -8.01
C MET A 56 -9.07 3.76 -9.53
N GLY A 57 -9.87 4.44 -10.37
CA GLY A 57 -9.87 4.24 -11.81
C GLY A 57 -10.33 2.84 -12.25
N VAL A 58 -11.19 2.19 -11.47
CA VAL A 58 -11.68 0.82 -11.72
C VAL A 58 -13.21 0.77 -11.83
N SER A 59 -13.74 -0.33 -12.37
CA SER A 59 -15.19 -0.55 -12.36
C SER A 59 -15.72 -0.83 -10.95
N GLN A 60 -16.98 -0.47 -10.68
CA GLN A 60 -17.64 -0.75 -9.39
C GLN A 60 -17.61 -2.24 -8.99
N PRO A 61 -17.78 -3.22 -9.91
CA PRO A 61 -17.61 -4.64 -9.56
C PRO A 61 -16.19 -4.97 -9.08
N THR A 62 -15.16 -4.39 -9.71
CA THR A 62 -13.76 -4.57 -9.27
C THR A 62 -13.55 -3.98 -7.89
N ALA A 63 -14.00 -2.74 -7.65
CA ALA A 63 -13.92 -2.11 -6.34
C ALA A 63 -14.65 -2.94 -5.27
N THR A 64 -15.86 -3.43 -5.57
CA THR A 64 -16.65 -4.29 -4.67
C THR A 64 -15.88 -5.56 -4.28
N LYS A 65 -15.18 -6.18 -5.23
CA LYS A 65 -14.37 -7.38 -4.97
C LYS A 65 -13.17 -7.07 -4.06
N SER A 66 -12.48 -5.95 -4.29
CA SER A 66 -11.36 -5.50 -3.43
C SER A 66 -11.84 -5.15 -2.01
N ILE A 67 -12.98 -4.45 -1.90
CA ILE A 67 -13.62 -4.12 -0.62
C ILE A 67 -14.04 -5.40 0.13
N ALA A 68 -14.62 -6.38 -0.57
CA ALA A 68 -14.95 -7.68 0.03
C ALA A 68 -13.70 -8.39 0.56
N ARG A 69 -12.57 -8.26 -0.14
CA ARG A 69 -11.28 -8.76 0.35
C ARG A 69 -10.82 -8.01 1.59
N LEU A 70 -10.82 -6.67 1.60
CA LEU A 70 -10.49 -5.87 2.79
C LEU A 70 -11.30 -6.31 4.01
N LYS A 71 -12.60 -6.55 3.83
CA LYS A 71 -13.48 -7.04 4.91
C LYS A 71 -13.07 -8.41 5.42
N ARG A 72 -12.69 -9.32 4.52
CA ARG A 72 -12.21 -10.66 4.88
C ARG A 72 -10.87 -10.62 5.61
N GLU A 73 -10.00 -9.68 5.25
CA GLU A 73 -8.72 -9.44 5.94
C GLU A 73 -8.88 -8.61 7.23
N GLY A 74 -10.10 -8.25 7.64
CA GLY A 74 -10.35 -7.49 8.87
C GLY A 74 -10.03 -5.99 8.80
N LEU A 75 -9.72 -5.45 7.61
CA LEU A 75 -9.27 -4.07 7.41
C LEU A 75 -10.42 -3.08 7.20
N ALA A 76 -11.59 -3.57 6.77
CA ALA A 76 -12.75 -2.72 6.50
C ALA A 76 -14.05 -3.36 6.97
N THR A 77 -15.08 -2.52 7.12
CA THR A 77 -16.45 -2.91 7.39
C THR A 77 -17.42 -2.07 6.55
N SER A 78 -18.67 -2.52 6.47
CA SER A 78 -19.75 -1.77 5.82
C SER A 78 -20.92 -1.72 6.77
N ARG A 79 -21.59 -0.57 6.87
CA ARG A 79 -22.84 -0.44 7.63
C ARG A 79 -24.02 -0.35 6.65
N PRO A 80 -25.20 -0.92 6.96
CA PRO A 80 -26.39 -0.75 6.13
C PRO A 80 -26.66 0.73 5.87
N TYR A 81 -26.97 1.07 4.61
CA TYR A 81 -27.28 2.43 4.14
C TYR A 81 -26.16 3.47 4.34
N ARG A 82 -24.91 3.03 4.54
CA ARG A 82 -23.72 3.87 4.71
C ARG A 82 -22.59 3.38 3.80
N GLY A 83 -21.52 4.17 3.72
CA GLY A 83 -20.28 3.81 3.05
C GLY A 83 -19.49 2.65 3.71
N VAL A 84 -18.30 2.44 3.15
CA VAL A 84 -17.23 1.60 3.69
C VAL A 84 -16.49 2.39 4.77
N PHE A 85 -16.14 1.70 5.85
CA PHE A 85 -15.33 2.26 6.94
C PHE A 85 -14.12 1.37 7.17
N LEU A 86 -12.99 1.97 7.55
CA LEU A 86 -11.86 1.20 8.04
C LEU A 86 -12.14 0.68 9.45
N THR A 87 -11.61 -0.49 9.75
CA THR A 87 -11.42 -0.93 11.14
C THR A 87 -10.24 -0.18 11.76
N GLU A 88 -9.98 -0.39 13.04
CA GLU A 88 -8.77 0.14 13.68
C GLU A 88 -7.49 -0.36 12.99
N GLU A 89 -7.45 -1.65 12.61
CA GLU A 89 -6.32 -2.23 11.87
C GLU A 89 -6.17 -1.61 10.46
N GLY A 90 -7.29 -1.38 9.76
CA GLY A 90 -7.29 -0.70 8.46
C GLY A 90 -6.82 0.75 8.55
N ALA A 91 -7.27 1.50 9.56
CA ALA A 91 -6.85 2.88 9.80
C ALA A 91 -5.36 2.96 10.18
N ALA A 92 -4.88 2.02 10.99
CA ALA A 92 -3.47 1.91 11.31
C ALA A 92 -2.63 1.57 10.06
N MET A 93 -3.14 0.73 9.16
CA MET A 93 -2.48 0.46 7.88
C MET A 93 -2.42 1.70 6.99
N ALA A 94 -3.52 2.41 6.78
CA ALA A 94 -3.55 3.65 6.02
C ALA A 94 -2.57 4.69 6.57
N THR A 95 -2.50 4.83 7.90
CA THR A 95 -1.55 5.74 8.56
C THR A 95 -0.10 5.35 8.27
N ARG A 96 0.24 4.04 8.32
CA ARG A 96 1.58 3.55 7.99
C ARG A 96 1.93 3.80 6.53
N VAL A 97 1.02 3.50 5.61
CA VAL A 97 1.24 3.69 4.16
C VAL A 97 1.49 5.16 3.87
N ARG A 98 0.63 6.05 4.37
CA ARG A 98 0.82 7.50 4.24
C ARG A 98 2.14 7.99 4.80
N ALA A 99 2.57 7.48 5.95
CA ALA A 99 3.87 7.82 6.52
C ALA A 99 5.03 7.40 5.60
N ARG A 100 4.94 6.21 4.98
CA ARG A 100 5.93 5.75 4.00
C ARG A 100 5.95 6.64 2.77
N HIS A 101 4.78 6.97 2.22
CA HIS A 101 4.65 7.92 1.10
C HIS A 101 5.33 9.25 1.42
N ARG A 102 4.99 9.87 2.56
CA ARG A 102 5.60 11.14 3.02
C ARG A 102 7.12 11.04 3.14
N THR A 103 7.66 9.94 3.65
CA THR A 103 9.11 9.73 3.74
C THR A 103 9.75 9.68 2.35
N VAL A 104 9.14 8.98 1.39
CA VAL A 104 9.64 8.90 0.01
C VAL A 104 9.57 10.28 -0.66
N VAL A 105 8.44 11.00 -0.55
CA VAL A 105 8.29 12.37 -1.06
C VAL A 105 9.38 13.28 -0.49
N ALA A 106 9.53 13.32 0.84
CA ALA A 106 10.51 14.18 1.50
C ALA A 106 11.95 13.85 1.06
N PHE A 107 12.26 12.56 0.89
CA PHE A 107 13.56 12.13 0.38
C PHE A 107 13.80 12.61 -1.06
N LEU A 108 12.83 12.43 -1.96
CA LEU A 108 12.94 12.86 -3.37
C LEU A 108 13.11 14.38 -3.48
N ILE A 109 12.31 15.15 -2.73
CA ILE A 109 12.44 16.62 -2.66
C ILE A 109 13.85 16.99 -2.19
N LYS A 110 14.37 16.31 -1.17
CA LYS A 110 15.72 16.55 -0.66
C LYS A 110 16.81 16.23 -1.68
N MET A 111 16.58 15.28 -2.59
CA MET A 111 17.47 15.00 -3.71
C MET A 111 17.35 16.01 -4.86
N GLY A 112 16.46 17.01 -4.74
CA GLY A 112 16.26 18.07 -5.73
C GLY A 112 15.15 17.79 -6.74
N VAL A 113 14.31 16.78 -6.51
CA VAL A 113 13.12 16.53 -7.34
C VAL A 113 12.05 17.60 -7.01
N PRO A 114 11.43 18.24 -8.02
CA PRO A 114 10.30 19.16 -7.78
C PRO A 114 9.18 18.48 -6.98
N GLU A 115 8.49 19.25 -6.13
CA GLU A 115 7.48 18.71 -5.20
C GLU A 115 6.35 17.96 -5.93
N ASP A 116 5.81 18.53 -7.02
CA ASP A 116 4.77 17.91 -7.83
C ASP A 116 5.22 16.59 -8.47
N VAL A 117 6.47 16.52 -8.93
CA VAL A 117 7.06 15.28 -9.46
C VAL A 117 7.33 14.28 -8.35
N ALA A 118 7.83 14.72 -7.20
CA ALA A 118 8.12 13.86 -6.05
C ALA A 118 6.84 13.21 -5.49
N GLU A 119 5.73 13.94 -5.45
CA GLU A 119 4.41 13.43 -5.07
C GLU A 119 3.96 12.31 -6.03
N LEU A 120 4.04 12.56 -7.33
CA LEU A 120 3.62 11.58 -8.35
C LEU A 120 4.54 10.35 -8.39
N ASP A 121 5.85 10.54 -8.25
CA ASP A 121 6.82 9.45 -8.29
C ASP A 121 6.77 8.60 -7.02
N ALA A 122 6.49 9.21 -5.86
CA ALA A 122 6.40 8.48 -4.60
C ALA A 122 5.20 7.53 -4.56
N GLU A 123 4.10 7.91 -5.23
CA GLU A 123 2.91 7.06 -5.41
C GLU A 123 3.30 5.75 -6.10
N GLY A 124 3.10 4.62 -5.42
CA GLY A 124 3.49 3.29 -5.90
C GLY A 124 4.92 2.86 -5.51
N ILE A 125 5.86 3.80 -5.29
CA ILE A 125 7.23 3.48 -4.84
C ILE A 125 7.23 3.06 -3.37
N GLU A 126 6.49 3.77 -2.52
CA GLU A 126 6.30 3.49 -1.10
C GLU A 126 5.92 2.03 -0.78
N HIS A 127 5.18 1.34 -1.65
CA HIS A 127 4.83 -0.08 -1.48
C HIS A 127 5.98 -1.04 -1.78
N HIS A 128 6.95 -0.62 -2.59
CA HIS A 128 8.06 -1.44 -3.06
C HIS A 128 9.37 -1.17 -2.33
N VAL A 129 9.48 -0.03 -1.65
CA VAL A 129 10.65 0.32 -0.83
C VAL A 129 10.74 -0.63 0.36
N SER A 130 11.88 -1.29 0.55
CA SER A 130 12.08 -2.14 1.74
C SER A 130 12.17 -1.29 3.01
N ASN A 131 11.84 -1.85 4.19
CA ASN A 131 12.02 -1.13 5.45
C ASN A 131 13.47 -0.68 5.68
N ALA A 132 14.45 -1.48 5.25
CA ALA A 132 15.86 -1.10 5.35
C ALA A 132 16.19 0.14 4.50
N THR A 133 15.64 0.22 3.28
CA THR A 133 15.78 1.37 2.39
C THR A 133 15.04 2.59 2.96
N LEU A 134 13.81 2.41 3.43
CA LEU A 134 13.01 3.48 4.02
C LEU A 134 13.71 4.10 5.23
N SER A 135 14.32 3.29 6.11
CA SER A 135 15.08 3.79 7.25
C SER A 135 16.34 4.57 6.86
N VAL A 136 16.88 4.36 5.64
CA VAL A 136 17.94 5.22 5.10
C VAL A 136 17.34 6.56 4.64
N PHE A 137 16.19 6.54 3.97
CA PHE A 137 15.48 7.76 3.57
C PHE A 137 15.14 8.64 4.77
N GLU A 138 14.61 8.05 5.85
CA GLU A 138 14.30 8.74 7.10
C GLU A 138 15.52 9.45 7.70
N LYS A 139 16.68 8.78 7.74
CA LYS A 139 17.94 9.38 8.22
C LYS A 139 18.38 10.54 7.34
N VAL A 140 18.40 10.32 6.03
CA VAL A 140 18.79 11.36 5.07
C VAL A 140 17.88 12.57 5.20
N VAL A 141 16.57 12.39 5.34
CA VAL A 141 15.62 13.48 5.56
C VAL A 141 15.92 14.23 6.87
N ALA A 142 16.18 13.50 7.96
CA ALA A 142 16.47 14.07 9.29
C ALA A 142 17.80 14.85 9.38
N ASP A 143 18.82 14.49 8.59
CA ASP A 143 20.19 15.04 8.67
C ASP A 143 20.33 16.53 8.20
N CYS A 144 19.26 17.33 8.15
CA CYS A 144 19.32 18.79 7.90
C CYS A 144 18.52 19.64 8.89
N ALA A 145 18.41 19.26 10.16
CA ALA A 145 18.02 20.21 11.22
C ALA A 145 19.14 21.22 11.57
N ASP A 146 20.37 21.00 11.06
CA ASP A 146 21.53 21.87 11.28
C ASP A 146 22.03 22.44 9.95
N GLY A 147 21.64 23.67 9.64
CA GLY A 147 22.07 24.42 8.44
C GLY A 147 21.46 25.81 8.39
#